data_AF-A0A498IXX8-F1
#
_entry.id   AF-A0A498IXX8-F1
#
_cell.length_a   1.000
_cell.length_b   1.000
_cell.length_c   1.000
_cell.angle_alpha   90.00
_cell.angle_beta   90.00
_cell.angle_gamma   90.00
#
_symmetry.space_group_name_H-M   'P 1'
#
loop_
_entity.id
_entity.type
_entity.pdbx_description
1 polymer ?
#
loop_
_entity_poly.entity_id
_entity_poly.type
_entity_poly.pdbx_seq_one_letter_code
_entity_poly.pdbx_strand_id
1 'polypeptide(L)'
;MAQLGNQSRRMDMAEISSFTAKGILAKAASLSNEPFIRSWELEEKLKSLHQTLTKIQDIMREVAEKPQDPRDEEVASWVQKLKDVANDVDDVLEEINYEVLHHKHEIQNHLKRKSHQPWLSLPEVGPPTSKSPANGVTRKLVRAG
;
A
#
# COMPACT_ATOMS: atom_id res chain seq x y z
N MET A 1 -35.81 -9.64 -37.05
CA MET A 1 -34.94 -8.52 -36.61
C MET A 1 -35.19 -8.23 -35.13
N ALA A 2 -34.59 -9.00 -34.20
CA ALA A 2 -34.81 -8.82 -32.75
C ALA A 2 -33.57 -9.15 -31.89
N GLN A 3 -32.35 -8.88 -32.39
CA GLN A 3 -31.09 -9.21 -31.69
C GLN A 3 -30.44 -8.00 -30.99
N LEU A 4 -30.84 -6.76 -31.31
CA LEU A 4 -30.11 -5.55 -30.91
C LEU A 4 -30.36 -5.12 -29.44
N GLY A 5 -31.52 -5.44 -28.86
CA GLY A 5 -31.87 -5.03 -27.50
C GLY A 5 -31.16 -5.82 -26.39
N ASN A 6 -30.83 -7.09 -26.65
CA ASN A 6 -30.24 -7.96 -25.63
C ASN A 6 -28.70 -7.84 -25.56
N GLN A 7 -28.06 -7.40 -26.64
CA GLN A 7 -26.62 -7.18 -26.68
C GLN A 7 -26.21 -5.93 -25.86
N SER A 8 -27.02 -4.87 -25.92
CA SER A 8 -26.73 -3.59 -25.24
C SER A 8 -26.73 -3.71 -23.71
N ARG A 9 -27.64 -4.53 -23.15
CA ARG A 9 -27.76 -4.80 -21.71
C ARG A 9 -26.78 -5.88 -21.19
N ARG A 10 -26.06 -6.52 -22.10
CA ARG A 10 -24.99 -7.48 -21.76
C ARG A 10 -23.62 -6.78 -21.74
N MET A 11 -23.44 -5.80 -22.62
CA MET A 11 -22.21 -5.01 -22.69
C MET A 11 -22.06 -4.05 -21.50
N ASP A 12 -23.13 -3.38 -21.07
CA ASP A 12 -23.09 -2.43 -19.94
C ASP A 12 -22.64 -3.09 -18.61
N MET A 13 -23.16 -4.27 -18.29
CA MET A 13 -22.87 -5.00 -17.06
C MET A 13 -21.47 -5.63 -17.07
N ALA A 14 -21.00 -6.08 -18.23
CA ALA A 14 -19.65 -6.61 -18.40
C ALA A 14 -18.59 -5.50 -18.34
N GLU A 15 -18.89 -4.33 -18.89
CA GLU A 15 -17.98 -3.18 -18.93
C GLU A 15 -17.78 -2.58 -17.53
N ILE A 16 -18.86 -2.42 -16.76
CA ILE A 16 -18.79 -1.97 -15.36
C ILE A 16 -18.00 -2.97 -14.50
N SER A 17 -18.26 -4.29 -14.65
CA SER A 17 -17.55 -5.32 -13.86
C SER A 17 -16.06 -5.39 -14.19
N SER A 18 -15.70 -5.24 -15.47
CA SER A 18 -14.31 -5.22 -15.93
C SER A 18 -13.56 -4.00 -15.43
N PHE A 19 -14.23 -2.84 -15.34
CA PHE A 19 -13.65 -1.61 -14.82
C PHE A 19 -13.30 -1.74 -13.33
N THR A 20 -14.23 -2.21 -12.50
CA THR A 20 -13.99 -2.42 -11.06
C THR A 20 -12.88 -3.45 -10.81
N ALA A 21 -12.91 -4.60 -11.49
CA ALA A 21 -11.89 -5.64 -11.33
C ALA A 21 -10.47 -5.15 -11.68
N LYS A 22 -10.33 -4.35 -12.74
CA LYS A 22 -9.03 -3.75 -13.13
C LYS A 22 -8.48 -2.82 -12.06
N GLY A 23 -9.35 -2.01 -11.44
CA GLY A 23 -8.96 -1.11 -10.35
C GLY A 23 -8.39 -1.87 -9.15
N ILE A 24 -9.10 -2.90 -8.69
CA ILE A 24 -8.71 -3.75 -7.58
C ILE A 24 -7.39 -4.47 -7.88
N LEU A 25 -7.23 -5.02 -9.09
CA LEU A 25 -5.98 -5.65 -9.52
C LEU A 25 -4.80 -4.67 -9.51
N ALA A 26 -4.98 -3.46 -10.04
CA ALA A 26 -3.94 -2.45 -10.02
C ALA A 26 -3.54 -2.06 -8.59
N LYS A 27 -4.54 -1.89 -7.70
CA LYS A 27 -4.30 -1.61 -6.27
C LYS A 27 -3.50 -2.75 -5.61
N ALA A 28 -3.93 -4.00 -5.77
CA ALA A 28 -3.26 -5.17 -5.20
C ALA A 28 -1.81 -5.32 -5.69
N ALA A 29 -1.57 -5.10 -6.99
CA ALA A 29 -0.23 -5.13 -7.58
C ALA A 29 0.66 -4.00 -7.04
N SER A 30 0.12 -2.78 -6.90
CA SER A 30 0.84 -1.64 -6.34
C SER A 30 1.25 -1.90 -4.88
N LEU A 31 0.29 -2.32 -4.03
CA LEU A 31 0.53 -2.60 -2.62
C LEU A 31 1.52 -3.75 -2.41
N SER A 32 1.51 -4.77 -3.27
CA SER A 32 2.48 -5.88 -3.21
C SER A 32 3.94 -5.42 -3.32
N ASN A 33 4.19 -4.25 -3.91
CA ASN A 33 5.53 -3.68 -4.06
C ASN A 33 5.88 -2.62 -3.00
N GLU A 34 4.97 -2.34 -2.06
CA GLU A 34 5.21 -1.34 -1.01
C GLU A 34 6.19 -1.87 0.04
N PRO A 35 7.26 -1.11 0.40
CA PRO A 35 8.26 -1.56 1.37
C PRO A 35 7.67 -1.93 2.74
N PHE A 36 6.64 -1.23 3.19
CA PHE A 36 5.99 -1.48 4.49
C PHE A 36 5.19 -2.79 4.51
N ILE A 37 4.55 -3.12 3.40
CA ILE A 37 3.80 -4.36 3.21
C ILE A 37 4.72 -5.58 3.31
N ARG A 38 5.96 -5.45 2.79
CA ARG A 38 7.01 -6.47 2.95
C ARG A 38 7.37 -6.67 4.42
N SER A 39 7.50 -5.58 5.19
CA SER A 39 7.77 -5.65 6.63
C SER A 39 6.63 -6.26 7.44
N TRP A 40 5.40 -6.21 6.93
CA TRP A 40 4.22 -6.85 7.53
C TRP A 40 3.95 -8.27 7.00
N GLU A 41 4.84 -8.84 6.19
CA GLU A 41 4.69 -10.18 5.58
C GLU A 41 3.40 -10.34 4.75
N LEU A 42 2.85 -9.23 4.24
CA LEU A 42 1.62 -9.22 3.44
C LEU A 42 1.88 -9.30 1.93
N GLU A 43 3.13 -9.16 1.48
CA GLU A 43 3.51 -9.17 0.06
C GLU A 43 3.00 -10.42 -0.67
N GLU A 44 3.28 -11.61 -0.15
CA GLU A 44 2.88 -12.87 -0.79
C GLU A 44 1.35 -13.09 -0.76
N LYS A 45 0.68 -12.59 0.30
CA LYS A 45 -0.79 -12.62 0.39
C LYS A 45 -1.42 -11.74 -0.68
N LEU A 46 -0.90 -10.54 -0.90
CA LEU A 46 -1.41 -9.61 -1.92
C LEU A 46 -1.08 -10.08 -3.35
N LYS A 47 0.07 -10.71 -3.58
CA LYS A 47 0.37 -11.38 -4.86
C LYS A 47 -0.61 -12.52 -5.14
N SER A 48 -0.88 -13.36 -4.14
CA SER A 48 -1.85 -14.46 -4.25
C SER A 48 -3.28 -13.94 -4.51
N LEU A 49 -3.66 -12.85 -3.84
CA LEU A 49 -4.93 -12.17 -4.07
C LEU A 49 -5.03 -11.66 -5.51
N HIS A 50 -4.00 -10.94 -6.00
CA HIS A 50 -3.93 -10.48 -7.38
C HIS A 50 -4.09 -11.63 -8.39
N GLN A 51 -3.38 -12.74 -8.17
CA GLN A 51 -3.49 -13.93 -9.03
C GLN A 51 -4.91 -14.53 -9.01
N THR A 52 -5.55 -14.58 -7.85
CA THR A 52 -6.91 -15.11 -7.69
C THR A 52 -7.94 -14.23 -8.40
N LEU A 53 -7.86 -12.90 -8.19
CA LEU A 53 -8.71 -11.93 -8.87
C LEU A 53 -8.53 -11.96 -10.40
N THR A 54 -7.30 -12.16 -10.87
CA THR A 54 -7.02 -12.29 -12.32
C THR A 54 -7.76 -13.50 -12.90
N LYS A 55 -7.69 -14.66 -12.21
CA LYS A 55 -8.41 -15.88 -12.64
C LYS A 55 -9.92 -15.67 -12.67
N ILE A 56 -10.48 -14.99 -11.67
CA ILE A 56 -11.90 -14.66 -11.61
C ILE A 56 -12.29 -13.78 -12.80
N GLN A 57 -11.52 -12.73 -13.10
CA GLN A 57 -11.77 -11.85 -14.24
C GLN A 57 -11.71 -12.60 -15.57
N ASP A 58 -10.79 -13.55 -15.72
CA ASP A 58 -10.65 -14.39 -16.91
C ASP A 58 -11.88 -15.30 -17.11
N ILE A 59 -12.34 -15.96 -16.03
CA ILE A 59 -13.56 -16.79 -16.05
C ILE A 59 -14.77 -15.93 -16.43
N MET A 60 -14.93 -14.76 -15.80
CA MET A 60 -16.06 -13.87 -16.08
C MET A 60 -16.06 -13.39 -17.54
N ARG A 61 -14.88 -13.10 -18.11
CA ARG A 61 -14.74 -12.74 -19.53
C ARG A 61 -15.13 -13.89 -20.45
N GLU A 62 -14.65 -15.11 -20.17
CA GLU A 62 -14.99 -16.30 -20.95
C GLU A 62 -16.51 -16.57 -20.94
N VAL A 63 -17.15 -16.39 -19.78
CA VAL A 63 -18.62 -16.54 -19.64
C VAL A 63 -19.37 -15.45 -20.39
N ALA A 64 -18.91 -14.20 -20.33
CA ALA A 64 -19.55 -13.08 -21.02
C ALA A 64 -19.49 -13.20 -22.55
N GLU A 65 -18.39 -13.76 -23.08
CA GLU A 65 -18.17 -13.99 -24.52
C GLU A 65 -19.00 -15.15 -25.09
N LYS A 66 -19.44 -16.10 -24.25
CA LYS A 66 -20.30 -17.21 -24.67
C LYS A 66 -21.77 -16.76 -24.83
N PRO A 67 -22.53 -17.31 -25.79
CA PRO A 67 -23.98 -17.11 -25.85
C PRO A 67 -24.61 -17.68 -24.58
N GLN A 68 -25.12 -16.80 -23.70
CA GLN A 68 -25.82 -17.22 -22.49
C GLN A 68 -27.32 -17.26 -22.73
N ASP A 69 -27.99 -18.30 -22.21
CA ASP A 69 -29.44 -18.30 -22.13
C ASP A 69 -29.86 -17.31 -21.04
N PRO A 70 -30.70 -16.31 -21.34
CA PRO A 70 -31.21 -15.38 -20.33
C PRO A 70 -32.01 -16.06 -19.19
N ARG A 71 -32.30 -17.36 -19.28
CA ARG A 71 -32.89 -18.17 -18.20
C ARG A 71 -31.87 -18.82 -17.25
N ASP A 72 -30.56 -18.64 -17.45
CA ASP A 72 -29.54 -19.12 -16.50
C ASP A 72 -29.48 -18.23 -15.25
N GLU A 73 -30.53 -18.29 -14.42
CA GLU A 73 -30.62 -17.61 -13.14
C GLU A 73 -29.45 -17.96 -12.20
N GLU A 74 -28.91 -19.18 -12.34
CA GLU A 74 -27.71 -19.62 -11.64
C GLU A 74 -26.49 -18.76 -12.02
N VAL A 75 -26.36 -18.39 -13.31
CA VAL A 75 -25.26 -17.55 -13.77
C VAL A 75 -25.35 -16.13 -13.24
N ALA A 76 -26.54 -15.54 -13.31
CA ALA A 76 -26.77 -14.22 -12.75
C ALA A 76 -26.47 -14.19 -11.23
N SER A 77 -26.86 -15.24 -10.50
CA SER A 77 -26.63 -15.37 -9.05
C SER A 77 -25.16 -15.42 -8.67
N TRP A 78 -24.34 -16.27 -9.33
CA TRP A 78 -22.92 -16.34 -8.98
C TRP A 78 -22.12 -15.11 -9.45
N VAL A 79 -22.52 -14.49 -10.57
CA VAL A 79 -21.92 -13.21 -11.01
C VAL A 79 -22.16 -12.10 -9.98
N GLN A 80 -23.36 -12.02 -9.40
CA GLN A 80 -23.63 -11.04 -8.35
C GLN A 80 -22.78 -11.30 -7.10
N LYS A 81 -22.68 -12.56 -6.66
CA LYS A 81 -21.82 -12.91 -5.50
C LYS A 81 -20.36 -12.54 -5.71
N LEU A 82 -19.83 -12.71 -6.92
CA LEU A 82 -18.46 -12.30 -7.23
C LEU A 82 -18.27 -10.78 -7.22
N LYS A 83 -19.29 -10.01 -7.63
CA LYS A 83 -19.25 -8.56 -7.50
C LYS A 83 -19.20 -8.13 -6.03
N ASP A 84 -20.02 -8.75 -5.19
CA ASP A 84 -20.05 -8.45 -3.77
C ASP A 84 -18.68 -8.73 -3.13
N VAL A 85 -18.08 -9.90 -3.43
CA VAL A 85 -16.72 -10.24 -2.99
C VAL A 85 -15.66 -9.27 -3.53
N ALA A 86 -15.79 -8.81 -4.78
CA ALA A 86 -14.85 -7.85 -5.35
C ALA A 86 -14.91 -6.50 -4.60
N ASN A 87 -16.12 -6.05 -4.22
CA ASN A 87 -16.29 -4.84 -3.42
C ASN A 87 -15.66 -4.99 -2.03
N ASP A 88 -15.91 -6.11 -1.34
CA ASP A 88 -15.29 -6.40 -0.04
C ASP A 88 -13.76 -6.37 -0.12
N VAL A 89 -13.18 -6.89 -1.21
CA VAL A 89 -11.74 -6.86 -1.44
C VAL A 89 -11.24 -5.44 -1.70
N ASP A 90 -11.98 -4.61 -2.45
CA ASP A 90 -11.60 -3.22 -2.70
C ASP A 90 -11.54 -2.43 -1.40
N ASP A 91 -12.54 -2.59 -0.53
CA ASP A 91 -12.61 -1.94 0.79
C ASP A 91 -11.40 -2.31 1.65
N VAL A 92 -11.04 -3.60 1.71
CA VAL A 92 -9.86 -4.07 2.46
C VAL A 92 -8.55 -3.53 1.88
N LEU A 93 -8.43 -3.45 0.54
CA LEU A 93 -7.24 -2.87 -0.10
C LEU A 93 -7.14 -1.36 0.16
N GLU A 94 -8.26 -0.66 0.28
CA GLU A 94 -8.29 0.75 0.67
C GLU A 94 -7.86 0.97 2.12
N GLU A 95 -8.28 0.10 3.04
CA GLU A 95 -7.81 0.14 4.44
C GLU A 95 -6.31 -0.09 4.53
N ILE A 96 -5.78 -1.10 3.82
CA ILE A 96 -4.32 -1.36 3.76
C ILE A 96 -3.58 -0.14 3.20
N ASN A 97 -4.10 0.47 2.13
CA ASN A 97 -3.50 1.65 1.53
C ASN A 97 -3.50 2.84 2.49
N TYR A 98 -4.59 3.06 3.22
CA TYR A 98 -4.67 4.09 4.25
C TYR A 98 -3.59 3.89 5.32
N GLU A 99 -3.43 2.67 5.83
CA GLU A 99 -2.43 2.38 6.88
C GLU A 99 -0.99 2.56 6.37
N VAL A 100 -0.68 2.13 5.14
CA VAL A 100 0.63 2.39 4.52
C VAL A 100 0.91 3.89 4.44
N LEU A 101 -0.06 4.68 4.00
CA LEU A 101 0.08 6.13 3.91
C LEU A 101 0.19 6.77 5.30
N HIS A 102 -0.57 6.30 6.27
CA HIS A 102 -0.54 6.78 7.64
C HIS A 102 0.84 6.58 8.26
N HIS A 103 1.40 5.37 8.16
CA HIS A 103 2.73 5.06 8.68
C HIS A 103 3.83 5.88 8.01
N LYS A 104 3.74 6.11 6.69
CA LYS A 104 4.66 7.00 5.96
C LYS A 104 4.63 8.41 6.52
N HIS A 105 3.44 8.96 6.77
CA HIS A 105 3.29 10.29 7.34
C HIS A 105 3.81 10.38 8.77
N GLU A 106 3.55 9.37 9.60
CA GLU A 106 4.06 9.32 10.98
C GLU A 106 5.58 9.35 11.01
N ILE A 107 6.25 8.50 10.22
CA ILE A 107 7.71 8.46 10.14
C ILE A 107 8.26 9.81 9.67
N GLN A 108 7.68 10.39 8.62
CA GLN A 108 8.10 11.71 8.13
C GLN A 108 7.93 12.81 9.19
N ASN A 109 6.82 12.80 9.92
CA ASN A 109 6.56 13.75 11.01
C ASN A 109 7.54 13.57 12.16
N HIS A 110 7.84 12.33 12.56
CA HIS A 110 8.84 12.04 13.57
C HIS A 110 10.24 12.52 13.16
N LEU A 111 10.64 12.33 11.90
CA LEU A 111 11.91 12.81 11.37
C LEU A 111 11.98 14.35 11.35
N LYS A 112 10.90 15.04 10.94
CA LYS A 112 10.82 16.51 10.97
C LYS A 112 10.92 17.08 12.38
N ARG A 113 10.33 16.41 13.39
CA ARG A 113 10.43 16.83 14.79
C ARG A 113 11.84 16.63 15.34
N LYS A 114 12.49 15.50 15.03
CA LYS A 114 13.88 15.23 15.43
C LYS A 114 14.86 16.20 14.77
N SER A 115 14.64 16.59 13.51
CA SER A 115 15.48 17.60 12.84
C SER A 115 15.29 19.00 13.39
N HIS A 116 14.09 19.32 13.91
CA HIS A 116 13.83 20.60 14.59
C HIS A 116 14.34 20.67 16.03
N GLN A 117 14.57 19.52 16.70
CA GLN A 117 15.04 19.48 18.09
C GLN A 117 16.30 18.60 18.29
N PRO A 118 17.40 18.75 17.52
CA PRO A 118 18.57 17.88 17.67
C PRO A 118 19.28 18.05 19.01
N TRP A 119 19.18 19.23 19.62
CA TRP A 119 19.98 19.66 20.78
C TRP A 119 19.31 19.34 22.13
N LEU A 120 18.04 18.95 22.16
CA LEU A 120 17.28 18.67 23.41
C LEU A 120 17.50 17.25 23.97
N SER A 121 18.36 16.41 23.37
CA SER A 121 18.56 15.01 23.78
C SER A 121 20.03 14.62 24.05
N LEU A 122 20.95 15.59 24.13
CA LEU A 122 22.32 15.33 24.55
C LEU A 122 22.40 15.42 26.09
N PRO A 123 23.19 14.56 26.77
CA PRO A 123 23.58 14.85 28.15
C PRO A 123 24.25 16.22 28.16
N GLU A 124 23.86 17.05 29.11
CA GLU A 124 24.21 18.47 29.21
C GLU A 124 25.73 18.66 29.33
N VAL A 125 26.45 18.57 28.22
CA VAL A 125 27.84 19.06 28.15
C VAL A 125 27.70 20.55 27.95
N GLY A 126 27.72 21.28 29.06
CA GLY A 126 27.63 22.74 29.08
C GLY A 126 28.62 23.39 28.11
N PRO A 127 28.36 24.64 27.67
CA PRO A 127 29.21 25.32 26.71
C PRO A 127 30.67 25.32 27.19
N PRO A 128 31.66 25.07 26.32
CA PRO A 128 33.06 25.09 26.73
C PRO A 128 33.38 26.46 27.31
N THR A 129 33.68 26.51 28.60
CA THR A 129 34.07 27.74 29.27
C THR A 129 35.40 28.18 28.66
N SER A 130 35.32 29.13 27.73
CA SER A 130 36.45 29.90 27.26
C SER A 130 36.99 30.72 28.43
N LYS A 131 37.92 30.13 29.19
CA LYS A 131 38.97 30.85 29.92
C LYS A 131 40.25 30.00 29.86
N SER A 132 40.90 30.03 28.70
CA SER A 132 42.34 29.82 28.66
C SER A 132 42.99 31.13 29.07
N PRO A 133 43.69 31.25 30.22
CA PRO A 133 44.57 32.37 30.43
C PRO A 133 45.77 32.16 29.53
N ALA A 134 45.99 33.13 28.65
CA ALA A 134 47.24 33.27 27.95
C ALA A 134 48.39 33.42 28.97
N ASN A 135 49.51 32.78 28.65
CA ASN A 135 50.88 33.08 29.11
C ASN A 135 51.32 32.44 30.44
N GLY A 136 52.33 31.57 30.36
CA GLY A 136 53.19 31.31 31.52
C GLY A 136 53.93 29.99 31.56
N VAL A 137 55.10 29.95 30.90
CA VAL A 137 56.27 29.16 31.32
C VAL A 137 56.16 27.64 31.16
N THR A 138 56.67 27.13 30.04
CA THR A 138 57.24 25.77 29.97
C THR A 138 58.52 25.73 30.80
N ARG A 139 58.47 25.10 31.99
CA ARG A 139 59.67 24.65 32.69
C ARG A 139 59.63 23.14 32.92
N LYS A 140 60.56 22.44 32.25
CA LYS A 140 61.03 21.08 32.55
C LYS A 140 61.52 20.98 33.99
N LEU A 141 61.33 19.82 34.63
CA LEU A 141 62.27 19.17 35.57
C LEU A 141 61.70 17.76 35.88
N VAL A 142 62.26 16.68 35.31
CA VAL A 142 63.33 15.80 35.83
C VAL A 142 62.91 14.92 37.03
N ARG A 143 62.72 13.63 36.71
CA ARG A 143 63.20 12.39 37.36
C ARG A 143 63.63 12.42 38.83
N ALA A 144 63.01 11.56 39.65
CA ALA A 144 63.60 10.66 40.64
C ALA A 144 62.47 9.74 41.14
N GLY A 145 62.59 8.44 41.40
CA GLY A 145 63.68 7.46 41.36
C GLY A 145 63.05 6.08 41.54
#